data_AF-A0A6B2CP29-F1
#
_entry.id   AF-A0A6B2CP29-F1
#
_cell.length_a   1.000
_cell.length_b   1.000
_cell.length_c   1.000
_cell.angle_alpha   90.00
_cell.angle_beta   90.00
_cell.angle_gamma   90.00
#
_symmetry.space_group_name_H-M   'P 1'
#
loop_
_entity.id
_entity.type
_entity.pdbx_description
1 polymer ?
#
loop_
_entity_poly.entity_id
_entity_poly.type
_entity_poly.pdbx_seq_one_letter_code
_entity_poly.pdbx_strand_id
1 'polypeptide(L)'
;MRAILRLVKVTVSQRGTKDVEPPKGFLLPVKVGSFKVSVYEARLDYLLVQPEGYSDVFPFRGPLRISQKPWTPYCQWHNGPLEEADDPTKRLYCPVPAEGFCSKHRRTDRAIYTLCLDSRSPEALEACKAVDKKVQGEYVVYMVDFGGDRPKVGTTRRFRLLERIAEQPHVTATVLMVTDSLYTARRAEMTLSKEGVGVESWRHKWVLGLDLYFSATRLAEFAERASKVLGEQWSGEILTVTADVPHKP
;
A
#
# COMPACT_ATOMS: atom_id res chain seq x y z
N MET A 1 -25.11 -20.65 0.57
CA MET A 1 -23.87 -20.90 1.32
C MET A 1 -23.32 -19.56 1.78
N ARG A 2 -22.98 -19.39 3.06
CA ARG A 2 -22.28 -18.19 3.53
C ARG A 2 -20.77 -18.41 3.36
N ALA A 3 -20.06 -17.37 2.95
CA ALA A 3 -18.63 -17.41 2.73
C ALA A 3 -17.99 -16.15 3.31
N ILE A 4 -16.80 -16.32 3.86
CA ILE A 4 -15.95 -15.24 4.35
C ILE A 4 -15.26 -14.64 3.12
N LEU A 5 -15.44 -13.35 2.89
CA LEU A 5 -14.67 -12.63 1.88
C LEU A 5 -13.26 -12.38 2.42
N ARG A 6 -12.26 -12.88 1.71
CA ARG A 6 -10.83 -12.68 2.02
C ARG A 6 -10.22 -11.68 1.04
N LEU A 7 -8.89 -11.69 0.95
CA LEU A 7 -8.11 -10.79 0.12
C LEU A 7 -8.56 -10.84 -1.34
N VAL A 8 -8.34 -9.73 -2.03
CA VAL A 8 -8.56 -9.58 -3.46
C VAL A 8 -7.24 -9.89 -4.17
N LYS A 9 -7.25 -10.71 -5.23
CA LYS A 9 -6.07 -10.80 -6.10
C LYS A 9 -6.17 -9.72 -7.17
N VAL A 10 -5.24 -8.77 -7.08
CA VAL A 10 -5.03 -7.75 -8.10
C VAL A 10 -3.79 -8.14 -8.89
N THR A 11 -3.90 -8.10 -10.21
CA THR A 11 -2.74 -8.18 -11.09
C THR A 11 -2.34 -6.76 -11.46
N VAL A 12 -1.08 -6.41 -11.21
CA VAL A 12 -0.51 -5.12 -11.61
C VAL A 12 0.50 -5.35 -12.71
N SER A 13 0.31 -4.69 -13.85
CA SER A 13 1.19 -4.81 -15.02
C SER A 13 1.62 -3.44 -15.52
N GLN A 14 2.87 -3.32 -15.96
CA GLN A 14 3.36 -2.07 -16.52
C GLN A 14 2.80 -1.89 -17.93
N ARG A 15 2.13 -0.77 -18.17
CA ARG A 15 1.64 -0.40 -19.51
C ARG A 15 2.67 0.35 -20.33
N GLY A 16 3.54 1.12 -19.66
CA GLY A 16 4.59 1.89 -20.32
C GLY A 16 5.01 3.09 -19.50
N THR A 17 5.47 4.14 -20.18
CA THR A 17 5.83 5.43 -19.59
C THR A 17 5.09 6.55 -20.31
N LYS A 18 4.70 7.58 -19.57
CA LYS A 18 4.05 8.78 -20.11
C LYS A 18 4.89 10.00 -19.75
N ASP A 19 5.22 10.81 -20.75
CA ASP A 19 5.76 12.14 -20.53
C ASP A 19 4.61 13.09 -20.17
N VAL A 20 4.77 13.80 -19.07
CA VAL A 20 3.77 14.67 -18.47
C VAL A 20 4.33 16.09 -18.47
N GLU A 21 3.71 16.93 -19.29
CA GLU A 21 4.13 18.31 -19.51
C GLU A 21 3.20 19.29 -18.79
N PRO A 22 3.66 20.53 -18.53
CA PRO A 22 2.82 21.58 -17.98
C PRO A 22 1.60 21.83 -18.89
N PRO A 23 0.39 22.04 -18.34
CA PRO A 23 -0.78 22.37 -19.14
C PRO A 23 -0.57 23.62 -20.01
N LYS A 24 -1.03 23.58 -21.25
CA LYS A 24 -0.93 24.71 -22.18
C LYS A 24 -1.68 25.93 -21.61
N GLY A 25 -1.05 27.10 -21.68
CA GLY A 25 -1.64 28.37 -21.21
C GLY A 25 -1.49 28.64 -19.70
N PHE A 26 -0.71 27.85 -18.97
CA PHE A 26 -0.41 28.11 -17.57
C PHE A 26 0.52 29.32 -17.43
N LEU A 27 0.02 30.40 -16.81
CA LEU A 27 0.66 31.73 -16.79
C LEU A 27 1.72 31.92 -15.68
N LEU A 28 1.88 30.94 -14.78
CA LEU A 28 2.89 31.00 -13.73
C LEU A 28 4.21 30.40 -14.21
N PRO A 29 5.37 30.96 -13.82
CA PRO A 29 6.66 30.37 -14.14
C PRO A 29 6.70 28.95 -13.58
N VAL A 30 6.72 28.00 -14.51
CA VAL A 30 6.77 26.59 -14.20
C VAL A 30 8.17 26.29 -13.67
N LYS A 31 8.29 26.01 -12.37
CA LYS A 31 9.60 25.74 -11.73
C LYS A 31 10.18 24.39 -12.14
N VAL A 32 9.35 23.46 -12.62
CA VAL A 32 9.73 22.07 -12.87
C VAL A 32 9.37 21.67 -14.29
N GLY A 33 10.30 21.05 -15.01
CA GLY A 33 10.12 20.63 -16.39
C GLY A 33 9.09 19.50 -16.56
N SER A 34 9.23 18.73 -17.65
CA SER A 34 8.42 17.54 -17.87
C SER A 34 8.79 16.40 -16.92
N PHE A 35 7.82 15.57 -16.55
CA PHE A 35 8.05 14.35 -15.79
C PHE A 35 7.85 13.12 -16.67
N LYS A 36 8.73 12.13 -16.53
CA LYS A 36 8.50 10.79 -17.08
C LYS A 36 7.86 9.92 -16.01
N VAL A 37 6.58 9.58 -16.20
CA VAL A 37 5.79 8.82 -15.24
C VAL A 37 5.63 7.38 -15.72
N SER A 38 6.01 6.40 -14.89
CA SER A 38 5.75 4.99 -15.16
C SER A 38 4.27 4.68 -14.92
N VAL A 39 3.60 4.13 -15.92
CA VAL A 39 2.16 3.83 -15.86
C VAL A 39 1.94 2.35 -15.70
N TYR A 40 1.27 1.99 -14.62
CA TYR A 40 0.83 0.64 -14.31
C TYR A 40 -0.68 0.56 -14.36
N GLU A 41 -1.18 -0.62 -14.68
CA GLU A 41 -2.60 -0.94 -14.60
C GLU A 41 -2.83 -2.03 -13.57
N ALA A 42 -3.79 -1.79 -12.67
CA ALA A 42 -4.30 -2.75 -11.72
C ALA A 42 -5.64 -3.32 -12.21
N ARG A 43 -5.72 -4.64 -12.35
CA ARG A 43 -6.95 -5.37 -12.65
C ARG A 43 -7.31 -6.32 -11.53
N LEU A 44 -8.58 -6.30 -11.14
CA LEU A 44 -9.16 -7.33 -10.29
C LEU A 44 -9.19 -8.65 -11.06
N ASP A 45 -8.42 -9.65 -10.62
CA ASP A 45 -8.44 -10.99 -11.22
C ASP A 45 -9.55 -11.84 -10.60
N TYR A 46 -9.54 -11.99 -9.27
CA TYR A 46 -10.58 -12.70 -8.53
C TYR A 46 -10.69 -12.24 -7.07
N LEU A 47 -11.85 -12.54 -6.49
CA LEU A 47 -12.08 -12.46 -5.05
C LEU A 47 -11.75 -13.80 -4.42
N LEU A 48 -11.07 -13.78 -3.27
CA LEU A 48 -10.81 -14.99 -2.52
C LEU A 48 -11.96 -15.24 -1.54
N VAL A 49 -12.65 -16.37 -1.69
CA VAL A 49 -13.76 -16.76 -0.80
C VAL A 49 -13.39 -17.98 0.02
N GLN A 50 -13.76 -17.96 1.28
CA GLN A 50 -13.56 -19.07 2.21
C GLN A 50 -14.91 -19.57 2.71
N PRO A 51 -15.28 -20.83 2.47
CA PRO A 51 -16.42 -21.47 3.15
C PRO A 51 -16.31 -21.31 4.67
N GLU A 52 -17.39 -20.90 5.33
CA GLU A 52 -17.40 -20.82 6.80
C GLU A 52 -17.07 -22.19 7.42
N GLY A 53 -16.12 -22.19 8.36
CA GLY A 53 -15.67 -23.41 9.06
C GLY A 53 -14.53 -24.18 8.39
N TYR A 54 -14.15 -23.83 7.15
CA TYR A 54 -13.05 -24.50 6.42
C TYR A 54 -11.85 -23.57 6.30
N SER A 55 -10.63 -24.11 6.30
CA SER A 55 -9.40 -23.31 6.16
C SER A 55 -9.08 -22.94 4.72
N ASP A 56 -9.56 -23.74 3.76
CA ASP A 56 -9.28 -23.59 2.34
C ASP A 56 -10.03 -22.42 1.71
N VAL A 57 -9.45 -21.89 0.64
CA VAL A 57 -9.96 -20.74 -0.10
C VAL A 57 -10.08 -21.05 -1.58
N PHE A 58 -11.00 -20.35 -2.24
CA PHE A 58 -11.30 -20.55 -3.64
C PHE A 58 -11.35 -19.21 -4.38
N PRO A 59 -10.84 -19.13 -5.61
CA PRO A 59 -11.01 -17.95 -6.44
C PRO A 59 -12.45 -17.86 -6.93
N PHE A 60 -13.04 -16.67 -6.84
CA PHE A 60 -14.40 -16.38 -7.28
C PHE A 60 -14.41 -15.18 -8.23
N ARG A 61 -15.04 -15.36 -9.40
CA ARG A 61 -15.11 -14.37 -10.50
C ARG A 61 -16.53 -13.95 -10.89
N GLY A 62 -17.53 -14.39 -10.12
CA GLY A 62 -18.95 -14.11 -10.40
C GLY A 62 -19.47 -12.84 -9.71
N PRO A 63 -20.75 -12.51 -9.91
CA PRO A 63 -21.43 -11.49 -9.12
C PRO A 63 -21.57 -11.93 -7.66
N LEU A 64 -21.32 -11.01 -6.72
CA LEU A 64 -21.47 -11.24 -5.29
C LEU A 64 -22.55 -10.36 -4.69
N ARG A 65 -23.35 -10.95 -3.80
CA ARG A 65 -24.23 -10.21 -2.90
C ARG A 65 -23.54 -10.12 -1.55
N ILE A 66 -23.14 -8.92 -1.17
CA ILE A 66 -22.58 -8.66 0.16
C ILE A 66 -23.75 -8.60 1.15
N SER A 67 -23.63 -9.31 2.27
CA SER A 67 -24.64 -9.26 3.33
C SER A 67 -24.80 -7.84 3.87
N GLN A 68 -26.00 -7.50 4.32
CA GLN A 68 -26.21 -6.24 5.04
C GLN A 68 -25.46 -6.28 6.38
N LYS A 69 -25.04 -5.11 6.85
CA LYS A 69 -24.36 -4.95 8.15
C LYS A 69 -25.29 -5.37 9.31
N PRO A 70 -24.73 -5.82 10.46
CA PRO A 70 -23.31 -5.88 10.80
C PRO A 70 -22.56 -7.06 10.16
N TRP A 71 -21.30 -6.85 9.81
CA TRP A 71 -20.42 -7.90 9.32
C TRP A 71 -19.61 -8.51 10.47
N THR A 72 -19.41 -9.83 10.43
CA THR A 72 -18.55 -10.54 11.37
C THR A 72 -17.09 -10.46 10.90
N PRO A 73 -16.16 -9.87 11.68
CA PRO A 73 -14.75 -9.90 11.36
C PRO A 73 -14.16 -11.29 11.67
N TYR A 74 -13.20 -11.70 10.85
CA TYR A 74 -12.50 -12.98 11.00
C TYR A 74 -11.01 -12.76 11.18
N CYS A 75 -10.37 -13.73 11.83
CA CYS A 75 -8.93 -13.74 12.07
C CYS A 75 -8.15 -13.46 10.78
N GLN A 76 -7.20 -12.53 10.85
CA GLN A 76 -6.37 -12.10 9.72
C GLN A 76 -5.24 -13.09 9.37
N TRP A 77 -5.02 -14.12 10.19
CA TRP A 77 -3.94 -15.07 9.98
C TRP A 77 -4.15 -15.95 8.75
N HIS A 78 -3.05 -16.13 8.01
CA HIS A 78 -2.87 -17.15 6.98
C HIS A 78 -1.41 -17.62 6.96
N ASN A 79 -1.17 -18.81 6.40
CA ASN A 79 0.15 -19.45 6.34
C ASN A 79 1.05 -18.99 5.16
N GLY A 80 0.65 -17.92 4.45
CA GLY A 80 1.50 -17.38 3.37
C GLY A 80 2.84 -16.89 3.92
N PRO A 81 3.92 -16.86 3.13
CA PRO A 81 5.19 -16.26 3.54
C PRO A 81 5.09 -14.74 3.78
N LEU A 82 6.09 -14.21 4.48
CA LEU A 82 6.29 -12.77 4.65
C LEU A 82 7.44 -12.22 3.78
N GLU A 83 8.29 -13.11 3.27
CA GLU A 83 9.57 -12.82 2.60
C GLU A 83 9.41 -12.61 1.10
N GLU A 84 8.40 -13.25 0.52
CA GLU A 84 8.19 -13.29 -0.92
C GLU A 84 6.71 -13.19 -1.29
N ALA A 85 6.47 -12.88 -2.56
CA ALA A 85 5.14 -12.96 -3.14
C ALA A 85 4.75 -14.43 -3.30
N ASP A 86 3.51 -14.75 -2.93
CA ASP A 86 2.96 -16.10 -3.07
C ASP A 86 1.56 -16.06 -3.71
N ASP A 87 1.10 -17.24 -4.09
CA ASP A 87 -0.24 -17.45 -4.62
C ASP A 87 -1.25 -17.55 -3.45
N PRO A 88 -2.17 -16.57 -3.30
CA PRO A 88 -3.10 -16.57 -2.18
C PRO A 88 -4.09 -17.74 -2.21
N THR A 89 -4.29 -18.42 -3.34
CA THR A 89 -5.16 -19.61 -3.43
C THR A 89 -4.56 -20.84 -2.78
N LYS A 90 -3.23 -20.86 -2.55
CA LYS A 90 -2.52 -21.96 -1.90
C LYS A 90 -2.43 -21.83 -0.38
N ARG A 91 -3.00 -20.76 0.17
CA ARG A 91 -2.92 -20.45 1.60
C ARG A 91 -4.07 -21.08 2.37
N LEU A 92 -3.78 -21.44 3.62
CA LEU A 92 -4.78 -21.74 4.64
C LEU A 92 -5.07 -20.47 5.43
N TYR A 93 -6.35 -20.16 5.60
CA TYR A 93 -6.82 -19.00 6.36
C TYR A 93 -7.52 -19.45 7.64
N CYS A 94 -7.30 -18.73 8.75
CA CYS A 94 -7.98 -19.05 10.00
C CYS A 94 -9.47 -18.67 9.93
N PRO A 95 -10.43 -19.62 10.02
CA PRO A 95 -11.87 -19.32 9.91
C PRO A 95 -12.49 -18.83 11.23
N VAL A 96 -11.68 -18.58 12.26
CA VAL A 96 -12.17 -18.19 13.60
C VAL A 96 -12.58 -16.71 13.59
N PRO A 97 -13.80 -16.36 14.03
CA PRO A 97 -14.20 -14.96 14.24
C PRO A 97 -13.25 -14.25 15.21
N ALA A 98 -12.74 -13.09 14.81
CA ALA A 98 -11.85 -12.26 15.63
C ALA A 98 -11.71 -10.87 15.00
N GLU A 99 -11.58 -9.84 15.83
CA GLU A 99 -11.03 -8.56 15.42
C GLU A 99 -9.50 -8.67 15.41
N GLY A 100 -8.88 -8.60 14.23
CA GLY A 100 -7.44 -8.80 14.08
C GLY A 100 -7.04 -10.28 14.14
N PHE A 101 -6.23 -10.67 15.13
CA PHE A 101 -5.72 -12.05 15.29
C PHE A 101 -6.39 -12.76 16.47
N CYS A 102 -6.86 -14.00 16.26
CA CYS A 102 -7.42 -14.80 17.36
C CYS A 102 -6.34 -15.23 18.38
N SER A 103 -6.77 -15.73 19.54
CA SER A 103 -5.88 -16.12 20.64
C SER A 103 -4.77 -17.10 20.24
N LYS A 104 -5.05 -18.00 19.28
CA LYS A 104 -4.08 -18.95 18.72
C LYS A 104 -3.02 -18.29 17.84
N HIS A 105 -3.37 -17.20 17.14
CA HIS A 105 -2.51 -16.60 16.12
C HIS A 105 -1.90 -15.24 16.51
N ARG A 106 -2.30 -14.65 17.64
CA ARG A 106 -1.82 -13.33 18.10
C ARG A 106 -0.32 -13.22 18.39
N ARG A 107 0.43 -14.33 18.41
CA ARG A 107 1.89 -14.38 18.63
C ARG A 107 2.68 -14.90 17.43
N THR A 108 2.01 -15.11 16.29
CA THR A 108 2.67 -15.55 15.06
C THR A 108 3.53 -14.44 14.47
N ASP A 109 4.53 -14.76 13.66
CA ASP A 109 5.38 -13.75 13.02
C ASP A 109 4.57 -12.78 12.16
N ARG A 110 3.48 -13.25 11.54
CA ARG A 110 2.51 -12.40 10.83
C ARG A 110 1.81 -11.41 11.75
N ALA A 111 1.39 -11.82 12.95
CA ALA A 111 0.78 -10.92 13.92
C ALA A 111 1.78 -9.86 14.41
N ILE A 112 3.04 -10.26 14.63
CA ILE A 112 4.12 -9.34 15.02
C ILE A 112 4.42 -8.35 13.88
N TYR A 113 4.45 -8.82 12.63
CA TYR A 113 4.60 -7.98 11.44
C TYR A 113 3.46 -6.96 11.31
N THR A 114 2.21 -7.38 11.47
CA THR A 114 1.06 -6.46 11.46
C THR A 114 1.15 -5.43 12.59
N LEU A 115 1.53 -5.84 13.80
CA LEU A 115 1.71 -4.92 14.92
C LEU A 115 2.75 -3.82 14.63
N CYS A 116 3.86 -4.17 13.97
CA CYS A 116 4.89 -3.21 13.58
C CYS A 116 4.36 -2.12 12.64
N LEU A 117 3.51 -2.48 11.67
CA LEU A 117 3.02 -1.55 10.64
C LEU A 117 1.78 -0.75 11.07
N ASP A 118 0.94 -1.32 11.93
CA ASP A 118 -0.37 -0.71 12.27
C ASP A 118 -0.34 0.18 13.52
N SER A 119 0.72 0.09 14.35
CA SER A 119 0.84 0.85 15.60
C SER A 119 1.95 1.91 15.54
N ARG A 120 1.83 2.94 16.39
CA ARG A 120 2.85 3.97 16.65
C ARG A 120 3.49 3.82 18.04
N SER A 121 3.10 2.80 18.78
CA SER A 121 3.58 2.60 20.14
C SER A 121 5.05 2.15 20.14
N PRO A 122 5.81 2.37 21.23
CA PRO A 122 7.17 1.85 21.35
C PRO A 122 7.26 0.33 21.08
N GLU A 123 6.22 -0.42 21.45
CA GLU A 123 6.10 -1.85 21.20
C GLU A 123 6.04 -2.19 19.70
N ALA A 124 5.54 -1.28 18.85
CA ALA A 124 5.52 -1.46 17.40
C ALA A 124 6.95 -1.52 16.83
N LEU A 125 7.82 -0.63 17.28
CA LEU A 125 9.23 -0.60 16.84
C LEU A 125 10.01 -1.83 17.34
N GLU A 126 9.72 -2.30 18.55
CA GLU A 126 10.30 -3.57 19.04
C GLU A 126 9.77 -4.77 18.25
N ALA A 127 8.50 -4.76 17.83
CA ALA A 127 7.96 -5.76 16.92
C ALA A 127 8.69 -5.75 15.56
N CYS A 128 9.02 -4.58 15.01
CA CYS A 128 9.80 -4.49 13.78
C CYS A 128 11.19 -5.14 13.94
N LYS A 129 11.89 -4.86 15.04
CA LYS A 129 13.18 -5.50 15.34
C LYS A 129 13.05 -7.02 15.50
N ALA A 130 11.95 -7.49 16.07
CA ALA A 130 11.70 -8.93 16.23
C ALA A 130 11.45 -9.61 14.87
N VAL A 131 10.81 -8.93 13.91
CA VAL A 131 10.65 -9.42 12.54
C VAL A 131 11.99 -9.46 11.83
N ASP A 132 12.81 -8.41 11.90
CA ASP A 132 14.11 -8.34 11.23
C ASP A 132 15.06 -9.49 11.63
N LYS A 133 14.93 -10.03 12.85
CA LYS A 133 15.70 -11.20 13.33
C LYS A 133 15.25 -12.53 12.72
N LYS A 134 14.03 -12.60 12.20
CA LYS A 134 13.37 -13.86 11.82
C LYS A 134 13.06 -13.94 10.33
N VAL A 135 12.91 -12.80 9.68
CA VAL A 135 12.32 -12.70 8.36
C VAL A 135 13.19 -11.78 7.51
N GLN A 136 13.82 -12.32 6.48
CA GLN A 136 14.68 -11.55 5.59
C GLN A 136 13.88 -10.87 4.47
N GLY A 137 14.49 -9.90 3.79
CA GLY A 137 13.96 -9.33 2.55
C GLY A 137 13.86 -7.81 2.56
N GLU A 138 13.57 -7.25 1.40
CA GLU A 138 13.59 -5.80 1.18
C GLU A 138 12.26 -5.12 1.57
N TYR A 139 12.40 -3.93 2.12
CA TYR A 139 11.34 -3.01 2.47
C TYR A 139 11.52 -1.70 1.73
N VAL A 140 10.41 -1.03 1.49
CA VAL A 140 10.37 0.26 0.81
C VAL A 140 9.58 1.24 1.65
N VAL A 141 10.12 2.45 1.76
CA VAL A 141 9.37 3.62 2.19
C VAL A 141 8.92 4.32 0.93
N TYR A 142 7.61 4.48 0.79
CA TYR A 142 6.99 5.06 -0.39
C TYR A 142 6.13 6.25 0.00
N MET A 143 5.88 7.11 -0.98
CA MET A 143 5.00 8.27 -0.85
C MET A 143 3.94 8.22 -1.93
N VAL A 144 2.69 8.53 -1.59
CA VAL A 144 1.57 8.62 -2.54
C VAL A 144 0.88 9.96 -2.44
N ASP A 145 0.65 10.55 -3.60
CA ASP A 145 -0.12 11.78 -3.74
C ASP A 145 -1.57 11.45 -4.08
N PHE A 146 -2.53 11.95 -3.29
CA PHE A 146 -3.96 11.65 -3.47
C PHE A 146 -4.84 12.91 -3.56
N GLY A 147 -4.24 14.10 -3.71
CA GLY A 147 -4.96 15.36 -3.74
C GLY A 147 -5.00 16.14 -2.43
N GLY A 148 -4.66 15.53 -1.29
CA GLY A 148 -4.72 16.20 0.02
C GLY A 148 -3.66 17.28 0.26
N ASP A 149 -3.69 17.87 1.45
CA ASP A 149 -2.75 18.95 1.85
C ASP A 149 -1.29 18.46 1.89
N ARG A 150 -1.11 17.16 2.15
CA ARG A 150 0.18 16.47 2.20
C ARG A 150 0.04 15.07 1.61
N PRO A 151 1.09 14.52 0.97
CA PRO A 151 1.09 13.15 0.50
C PRO A 151 1.10 12.17 1.69
N LYS A 152 0.64 10.95 1.44
CA LYS A 152 0.73 9.87 2.41
C LYS A 152 2.09 9.19 2.29
N VAL A 153 2.73 8.89 3.40
CA VAL A 153 3.93 8.04 3.47
C VAL A 153 3.52 6.67 4.00
N GLY A 154 4.15 5.62 3.51
CA GLY A 154 3.92 4.27 3.97
C GLY A 154 5.16 3.39 3.87
N THR A 155 5.17 2.32 4.66
CA THR A 155 6.17 1.25 4.56
C THR A 155 5.52 -0.05 4.11
N THR A 156 6.18 -0.81 3.24
CA THR A 156 5.76 -2.16 2.87
C THR A 156 6.95 -3.00 2.39
N ARG A 157 6.73 -4.30 2.19
CA ARG A 157 7.67 -5.16 1.46
C ARG A 157 7.84 -4.69 0.02
N ARG A 158 9.07 -4.70 -0.50
CA ARG A 158 9.37 -4.24 -1.86
C ARG A 158 8.50 -4.92 -2.92
N PHE A 159 8.36 -6.24 -2.84
CA PHE A 159 7.55 -7.02 -3.79
C PHE A 159 6.05 -6.68 -3.76
N ARG A 160 5.55 -6.06 -2.68
CA ARG A 160 4.14 -5.64 -2.53
C ARG A 160 3.88 -4.19 -2.91
N LEU A 161 4.90 -3.42 -3.29
CA LEU A 161 4.77 -1.97 -3.48
C LEU A 161 3.61 -1.60 -4.41
N LEU A 162 3.57 -2.22 -5.60
CA LEU A 162 2.54 -1.92 -6.61
C LEU A 162 1.15 -2.34 -6.15
N GLU A 163 1.00 -3.52 -5.55
CA GLU A 163 -0.27 -3.97 -4.96
C GLU A 163 -0.73 -2.98 -3.86
N ARG A 164 0.20 -2.55 -2.99
CA ARG A 164 -0.10 -1.63 -1.90
C ARG A 164 -0.52 -0.24 -2.38
N ILE A 165 0.05 0.23 -3.49
CA ILE A 165 -0.36 1.47 -4.13
C ILE A 165 -1.75 1.31 -4.77
N ALA A 166 -2.02 0.19 -5.44
CA ALA A 166 -3.34 -0.11 -6.02
C ALA A 166 -4.46 -0.24 -4.97
N GLU A 167 -4.15 -0.69 -3.74
CA GLU A 167 -5.09 -0.86 -2.63
C GLU A 167 -5.63 0.47 -2.06
N GLN A 168 -5.05 1.61 -2.43
CA GLN A 168 -5.38 2.91 -1.85
C GLN A 168 -5.63 3.99 -2.90
N PRO A 169 -6.44 5.02 -2.58
CA PRO A 169 -6.61 6.17 -3.46
C PRO A 169 -5.28 6.89 -3.70
N HIS A 170 -4.94 7.16 -4.97
CA HIS A 170 -3.74 7.90 -5.36
C HIS A 170 -3.86 8.45 -6.79
N VAL A 171 -3.01 9.41 -7.13
CA VAL A 171 -2.79 9.95 -8.49
C VAL A 171 -1.37 9.60 -8.94
N THR A 172 -0.38 9.92 -8.12
CA THR A 172 1.03 9.54 -8.34
C THR A 172 1.64 8.94 -7.08
N ALA A 173 2.73 8.22 -7.24
CA ALA A 173 3.50 7.61 -6.17
C ALA A 173 5.00 7.58 -6.51
N THR A 174 5.83 7.48 -5.47
CA THR A 174 7.28 7.35 -5.58
C THR A 174 7.83 6.47 -4.47
N VAL A 175 8.98 5.85 -4.72
CA VAL A 175 9.84 5.28 -3.68
C VAL A 175 10.74 6.38 -3.13
N LEU A 176 10.89 6.44 -1.80
CA LEU A 176 11.79 7.37 -1.12
C LEU A 176 13.08 6.66 -0.68
N MET A 177 12.96 5.41 -0.24
CA MET A 177 14.06 4.64 0.33
C MET A 177 13.79 3.15 0.17
N VAL A 178 14.85 2.37 -0.05
CA VAL A 178 14.84 0.90 0.01
C VAL A 178 15.82 0.46 1.10
N THR A 179 15.44 -0.52 1.90
CA THR A 179 16.28 -1.05 2.98
C THR A 179 15.96 -2.52 3.23
N ASP A 180 16.88 -3.26 3.82
CA ASP A 180 16.73 -4.64 4.28
C ASP A 180 16.19 -4.76 5.73
N SER A 181 15.92 -3.63 6.39
CA SER A 181 15.39 -3.58 7.75
C SER A 181 14.01 -2.93 7.82
N LEU A 182 13.03 -3.67 8.33
CA LEU A 182 11.68 -3.18 8.62
C LEU A 182 11.74 -2.08 9.67
N TYR A 183 12.59 -2.25 10.68
CA TYR A 183 12.79 -1.24 11.72
C TYR A 183 13.28 0.09 11.13
N THR A 184 14.28 0.05 10.25
CA THR A 184 14.80 1.23 9.58
C THR A 184 13.73 1.89 8.69
N ALA A 185 13.01 1.10 7.89
CA ALA A 185 11.93 1.61 7.04
C ALA A 185 10.82 2.28 7.87
N ARG A 186 10.35 1.60 8.92
CA ARG A 186 9.29 2.10 9.80
C ARG A 186 9.71 3.37 10.53
N ARG A 187 10.96 3.45 10.99
CA ARG A 187 11.51 4.67 11.59
C ARG A 187 11.55 5.84 10.60
N ALA A 188 11.95 5.60 9.36
CA ALA A 188 11.95 6.63 8.32
C ALA A 188 10.53 7.16 8.06
N GLU A 189 9.54 6.27 7.92
CA GLU A 189 8.12 6.66 7.77
C GLU A 189 7.62 7.52 8.95
N MET A 190 7.88 7.08 10.19
CA MET A 190 7.48 7.83 11.40
C MET A 190 8.19 9.20 11.49
N THR A 191 9.47 9.27 11.14
CA THR A 191 10.24 10.53 11.10
C THR A 191 9.62 11.48 10.08
N LEU A 192 9.34 11.03 8.86
CA LEU A 192 8.70 11.87 7.83
C LEU A 192 7.33 12.39 8.26
N SER A 193 6.54 11.57 8.97
CA SER A 193 5.26 12.03 9.51
C SER A 193 5.44 13.06 10.63
N LYS A 194 6.43 12.87 11.50
CA LYS A 194 6.74 13.79 12.61
C LYS A 194 7.23 15.15 12.12
N GLU A 195 8.10 15.16 11.11
CA GLU A 195 8.60 16.37 10.45
C GLU A 195 7.56 17.03 9.53
N GLY A 196 6.36 16.44 9.43
CA GLY A 196 5.24 16.99 8.69
C GLY A 196 5.39 16.96 7.17
N VAL A 197 6.37 16.20 6.64
CA VAL A 197 6.60 15.98 5.21
C VAL A 197 5.48 15.15 4.59
N GLY A 198 4.88 14.25 5.35
CA GLY A 198 3.70 13.50 4.90
C GLY A 198 2.81 13.09 6.06
N VAL A 199 1.74 12.36 5.74
CA VAL A 199 0.81 11.79 6.72
C VAL A 199 0.83 10.26 6.63
N GLU A 200 0.63 9.55 7.74
CA GLU A 200 0.55 8.08 7.71
C GLU A 200 -0.88 7.59 7.38
N SER A 201 -1.91 8.36 7.73
CA SER A 201 -3.30 8.02 7.48
C SER A 201 -3.96 9.00 6.53
N TRP A 202 -4.67 8.44 5.57
CA TRP A 202 -5.61 9.18 4.74
C TRP A 202 -6.90 9.36 5.55
N ARG A 203 -7.32 10.61 5.78
CA ARG A 203 -8.71 10.90 6.13
C ARG A 203 -9.50 10.90 4.84
N HIS A 204 -10.69 10.29 4.83
CA HIS A 204 -11.57 10.03 3.68
C HIS A 204 -11.84 11.22 2.74
N LYS A 205 -10.83 11.74 2.07
CA LYS A 205 -10.91 12.82 1.09
C LYS A 205 -10.85 12.17 -0.28
N TRP A 206 -11.95 12.27 -1.03
CA TRP A 206 -12.01 11.93 -2.46
C TRP A 206 -10.71 12.32 -3.14
N VAL A 207 -10.20 11.44 -4.02
CA VAL A 207 -9.09 11.83 -4.91
C VAL A 207 -9.56 13.08 -5.62
N LEU A 208 -8.95 14.22 -5.29
CA LEU A 208 -9.18 15.42 -6.08
C LEU A 208 -8.74 15.05 -7.49
N GLY A 209 -9.57 15.32 -8.49
CA GLY A 209 -9.26 15.12 -9.90
C GLY A 209 -8.13 16.03 -10.35
N LEU A 210 -6.97 15.91 -9.71
CA LEU A 210 -5.76 16.63 -10.01
C LEU A 210 -5.21 16.07 -11.31
N ASP A 211 -4.82 17.00 -12.17
CA ASP A 211 -4.02 16.66 -13.33
C ASP A 211 -2.71 15.98 -12.89
N LEU A 212 -2.30 14.99 -13.68
CA LEU A 212 -1.12 14.17 -13.41
C LEU A 212 0.15 15.04 -13.25
N TYR A 213 0.24 16.15 -13.99
CA TYR A 213 1.36 17.09 -13.91
C TYR A 213 1.46 17.76 -12.54
N PHE A 214 0.34 18.29 -12.02
CA PHE A 214 0.32 18.95 -10.71
C PHE A 214 0.59 17.97 -9.57
N SER A 215 0.06 16.75 -9.69
CA SER A 215 0.35 15.69 -8.74
C SER A 215 1.84 15.31 -8.74
N ALA A 216 2.44 15.12 -9.92
CA ALA A 216 3.87 14.81 -10.05
C ALA A 216 4.76 15.93 -9.51
N THR A 217 4.42 17.19 -9.81
CA THR A 217 5.14 18.38 -9.29
C THR A 217 5.12 18.41 -7.77
N ARG A 218 3.92 18.29 -7.18
CA ARG A 218 3.77 18.29 -5.73
C ARG A 218 4.52 17.12 -5.09
N LEU A 219 4.40 15.93 -5.67
CA LEU A 219 5.08 14.75 -5.16
C LEU A 219 6.60 14.92 -5.18
N ALA A 220 7.16 15.48 -6.25
CA ALA A 220 8.59 15.78 -6.37
C ALA A 220 9.06 16.74 -5.28
N GLU A 221 8.34 17.85 -5.04
CA GLU A 221 8.67 18.80 -3.98
C GLU A 221 8.71 18.13 -2.59
N PHE A 222 7.74 17.28 -2.28
CA PHE A 222 7.72 16.55 -1.01
C PHE A 222 8.79 15.45 -0.94
N ALA A 223 9.10 14.77 -2.05
CA ALA A 223 10.15 13.76 -2.12
C ALA A 223 11.54 14.37 -1.93
N GLU A 224 11.82 15.55 -2.48
CA GLU A 224 13.06 16.30 -2.22
C GLU A 224 13.18 16.72 -0.75
N ARG A 225 12.08 17.13 -0.12
CA ARG A 225 12.07 17.42 1.32
C ARG A 225 12.31 16.16 2.15
N ALA A 226 11.69 15.04 1.78
CA ALA A 226 11.91 13.75 2.41
C ALA A 226 13.38 13.31 2.30
N SER A 227 13.99 13.50 1.13
CA SER A 227 15.41 13.19 0.89
C SER A 227 16.32 13.90 1.89
N LYS A 228 16.08 15.20 2.13
CA LYS A 228 16.84 16.00 3.12
C LYS A 228 16.65 15.51 4.55
N VAL A 229 15.43 15.11 4.92
CA VAL A 229 15.12 14.59 6.26
C VAL A 229 15.75 13.21 6.50
N LEU A 230 15.73 12.35 5.49
CA LEU A 230 16.25 10.99 5.59
C LEU A 230 17.77 10.92 5.38
N GLY A 231 18.37 11.91 4.73
CA GLY A 231 19.76 11.83 4.26
C GLY A 231 19.94 10.87 3.09
N GLU A 232 18.85 10.54 2.39
CA GLU A 232 18.78 9.60 1.27
C GLU A 232 18.52 10.36 -0.03
N GLN A 233 19.20 10.00 -1.12
CA GLN A 233 18.96 10.62 -2.41
C GLN A 233 17.74 9.99 -3.08
N TRP A 234 16.68 10.77 -3.29
CA TRP A 234 15.55 10.35 -4.11
C TRP A 234 15.96 10.14 -5.57
N SER A 235 15.49 9.03 -6.16
CA SER A 235 15.82 8.64 -7.54
C SER A 235 15.17 9.49 -8.63
N GLY A 236 14.17 10.31 -8.28
CA GLY A 236 13.38 11.06 -9.26
C GLY A 236 12.26 10.24 -9.92
N GLU A 237 12.14 8.94 -9.60
CA GLU A 237 11.16 8.06 -10.24
C GLU A 237 9.75 8.33 -9.74
N ILE A 238 8.82 8.55 -10.68
CA ILE A 238 7.40 8.72 -10.38
C ILE A 238 6.61 7.64 -11.13
N LEU A 239 5.61 7.08 -10.45
CA LEU A 239 4.70 6.10 -11.04
C LEU A 239 3.23 6.40 -10.72
N THR A 240 2.34 5.80 -11.48
CA THR A 240 0.90 5.79 -11.21
C THR A 240 0.34 4.40 -11.48
N VAL A 241 -0.64 3.96 -10.69
CA VAL A 241 -1.34 2.69 -10.88
C VAL A 241 -2.82 2.98 -11.13
N THR A 242 -3.24 2.87 -12.38
CA THR A 242 -4.64 3.07 -12.74
C THR A 242 -5.42 1.78 -12.51
N ALA A 243 -6.50 1.84 -11.75
CA ALA A 243 -7.41 0.69 -11.64
C ALA A 243 -8.34 0.66 -12.85
N ASP A 244 -8.53 -0.53 -13.44
CA ASP A 244 -9.53 -0.78 -14.48
C ASP A 244 -10.92 -0.86 -13.81
N VAL A 245 -11.31 0.21 -13.12
CA VAL A 245 -12.65 0.39 -12.58
C VAL A 245 -13.35 1.30 -13.58
N PRO A 246 -14.40 0.84 -14.29
CA PRO A 246 -15.21 1.76 -15.06
C PRO A 246 -15.79 2.78 -14.09
N HIS A 247 -15.22 3.99 -14.08
CA HIS A 247 -15.92 5.16 -13.61
C HIS A 247 -17.08 5.33 -14.58
N LYS A 248 -18.25 4.76 -14.24
CA LYS A 248 -19.48 5.27 -14.81
C LYS A 248 -19.61 6.72 -14.33
N PRO A 249 -19.72 7.70 -15.24
CA PRO A 249 -20.07 9.06 -14.88
C PRO A 249 -21.43 9.11 -14.16
#